data_AF-A0A3C2EEB6-F1
#
_entry.id   AF-A0A3C2EEB6-F1
#
_cell.length_a   1.000
_cell.length_b   1.000
_cell.length_c   1.000
_cell.angle_alpha   90.00
_cell.angle_beta   90.00
_cell.angle_gamma   90.00
#
_symmetry.space_group_name_H-M   'P 1'
#
loop_
_entity.id
_entity.type
_entity.pdbx_description
1 polymer ?
#
loop_
_entity_poly.entity_id
_entity_poly.type
_entity_poly.pdbx_seq_one_letter_code
_entity_poly.pdbx_strand_id
1 'polypeptide(L)'
;MNESIIHLIRHFDEKNIPAERKIVLQPLKDYIRQKSSLNEPVRLNFICTHNSRRSHLAQIWAQTMAHHFEKQNLFCYSGGTEATALFPAVVQTLKAQGFHIMELAKTENPV
;
A
#
# COMPACT_ATOMS: atom_id res chain seq x y z
N MET A 1 13.43 -7.60 4.82
CA MET A 1 11.97 -7.59 5.09
C MET A 1 11.68 -8.61 6.18
N ASN A 2 10.69 -8.39 7.06
CA ASN A 2 10.34 -9.33 8.14
C ASN A 2 9.79 -10.67 7.57
N GLU A 3 10.15 -11.81 8.17
CA GLU A 3 9.73 -13.14 7.70
C GLU A 3 8.20 -13.34 7.67
N SER A 4 7.46 -12.79 8.63
CA SER A 4 5.99 -12.86 8.65
C SER A 4 5.37 -12.14 7.45
N ILE A 5 5.96 -11.02 7.03
CA ILE A 5 5.53 -10.27 5.84
C ILE A 5 5.83 -11.08 4.58
N ILE A 6 7.02 -11.67 4.47
CA ILE A 6 7.40 -12.53 3.35
C ILE A 6 6.46 -13.73 3.26
N HIS A 7 6.16 -14.38 4.39
CA HIS A 7 5.23 -15.49 4.47
C HIS A 7 3.84 -15.08 3.98
N LEU A 8 3.32 -13.93 4.41
CA LEU A 8 2.02 -13.41 3.96
C LEU A 8 1.98 -13.15 2.44
N ILE A 9 3.05 -12.58 1.88
CA ILE A 9 3.15 -12.36 0.43
C ILE A 9 3.18 -13.68 -0.34
N ARG A 10 3.95 -14.68 0.13
CA ARG A 10 4.08 -15.99 -0.53
C ARG A 10 2.80 -16.82 -0.51
N HIS A 11 1.97 -16.66 0.52
CA HIS A 11 0.70 -17.36 0.66
C HIS A 11 -0.48 -16.62 0.01
N PHE A 12 -0.24 -15.43 -0.55
CA PHE A 12 -1.25 -14.75 -1.34
C PHE A 12 -1.47 -15.47 -2.68
N ASP A 13 -2.66 -16.01 -2.89
CA ASP A 13 -3.06 -16.61 -4.17
C ASP A 13 -3.94 -15.64 -4.98
N GLU A 14 -3.47 -15.25 -6.16
CA GLU A 14 -4.18 -14.38 -7.09
C GLU A 14 -5.48 -15.00 -7.66
N LYS A 15 -5.67 -16.32 -7.49
CA LYS A 15 -6.93 -17.00 -7.80
C LYS A 15 -8.07 -16.54 -6.90
N ASN A 16 -7.76 -16.00 -5.71
CA ASN A 16 -8.75 -15.44 -4.79
C ASN A 16 -9.25 -14.05 -5.21
N ILE A 17 -8.66 -13.43 -6.25
CA ILE A 17 -9.14 -12.14 -6.78
C ILE A 17 -10.26 -12.41 -7.80
N PRO A 18 -11.50 -11.93 -7.57
CA PRO A 18 -12.60 -12.10 -8.51
C PRO A 18 -12.29 -11.56 -9.92
N ALA A 19 -12.82 -12.19 -10.97
CA ALA A 19 -12.57 -11.81 -12.35
C ALA A 19 -12.94 -10.34 -12.63
N GLU A 20 -14.09 -9.90 -12.13
CA GLU A 20 -14.54 -8.50 -12.17
C GLU A 20 -13.52 -7.53 -11.56
N ARG A 21 -12.85 -7.93 -10.47
CA ARG A 21 -11.82 -7.10 -9.83
C ARG A 21 -10.56 -7.02 -10.69
N LYS A 22 -10.19 -8.10 -11.40
CA LYS A 22 -9.05 -8.09 -12.33
C LYS A 22 -9.29 -7.11 -13.48
N ILE A 23 -10.52 -7.01 -13.98
CA ILE A 23 -10.89 -6.01 -15.01
C ILE A 23 -10.70 -4.59 -14.47
N VAL A 24 -11.19 -4.30 -13.26
CA VAL A 24 -11.02 -2.98 -12.62
C VAL A 24 -9.54 -2.62 -12.39
N LEU A 25 -8.69 -3.61 -12.10
CA LEU A 25 -7.26 -3.41 -11.85
C LEU A 25 -6.43 -3.32 -13.14
N GLN A 26 -7.00 -3.62 -14.31
CA GLN A 26 -6.29 -3.65 -15.58
C GLN A 26 -5.62 -2.30 -15.93
N PRO A 27 -6.28 -1.13 -15.80
CA PRO A 27 -5.64 0.16 -16.10
C PRO A 27 -4.46 0.47 -15.17
N LEU A 28 -4.55 0.08 -13.90
CA LEU A 28 -3.44 0.23 -12.95
C LEU A 28 -2.24 -0.62 -13.36
N LYS A 29 -2.48 -1.87 -13.76
CA LYS A 29 -1.43 -2.78 -14.24
C LYS A 29 -0.74 -2.20 -15.48
N ASP A 30 -1.52 -1.67 -16.42
CA ASP A 30 -0.99 -1.13 -17.68
C ASP A 30 -0.19 0.15 -17.43
N TYR A 31 -0.66 1.04 -16.56
CA TYR A 31 0.09 2.23 -16.13
C TYR A 31 1.46 1.86 -15.52
N ILE A 32 1.48 0.93 -14.56
CA ILE A 32 2.73 0.49 -13.90
C ILE A 32 3.69 -0.13 -14.93
N ARG A 33 3.17 -0.99 -15.82
CA ARG A 33 3.98 -1.64 -16.87
C ARG A 33 4.57 -0.63 -17.85
N GLN A 34 3.76 0.30 -18.33
CA GLN A 34 4.20 1.34 -19.26
C GLN A 34 5.33 2.17 -18.65
N LYS A 35 5.12 2.75 -17.47
CA LYS A 35 6.14 3.54 -16.77
C LYS A 35 7.41 2.74 -16.49
N SER A 36 7.28 1.50 -16.05
CA SER A 36 8.43 0.61 -15.81
C SER A 36 9.23 0.34 -17.09
N SER A 37 8.56 0.12 -18.23
CA SER A 37 9.21 -0.14 -19.52
C SER A 37 9.99 1.06 -20.05
N LEU A 38 9.56 2.28 -19.68
CA LEU A 38 10.21 3.53 -20.01
C LEU A 38 11.24 3.96 -18.96
N ASN A 39 11.47 3.14 -17.92
CA ASN A 39 12.29 3.48 -16.75
C ASN A 39 11.88 4.79 -16.07
N GLU A 40 10.59 5.14 -16.14
CA GLU A 40 10.03 6.34 -15.54
C GLU A 40 9.50 6.07 -14.11
N PRO A 41 9.48 7.08 -13.23
CA PRO A 41 8.88 6.94 -11.91
C PRO A 41 7.39 6.58 -11.98
N VAL A 42 7.01 5.52 -11.28
CA VAL A 42 5.62 5.14 -11.00
C VAL A 42 5.18 5.85 -9.73
N ARG A 43 4.12 6.64 -9.79
CA ARG A 43 3.55 7.32 -8.62
C ARG A 43 2.10 6.88 -8.42
N LEU A 44 1.83 6.22 -7.31
CA LEU A 44 0.49 5.74 -6.95
C LEU A 44 -0.06 6.56 -5.79
N ASN A 45 -1.24 7.16 -5.96
CA ASN A 45 -1.94 7.85 -4.88
C ASN A 45 -3.24 7.10 -4.54
N PHE A 46 -3.33 6.61 -3.31
CA PHE A 46 -4.51 5.91 -2.81
C PHE A 46 -5.43 6.87 -2.06
N ILE A 47 -6.65 7.06 -2.56
CA ILE A 47 -7.59 8.03 -2.01
C ILE A 47 -8.75 7.30 -1.31
N CYS A 48 -9.08 7.73 -0.10
CA CYS A 48 -10.35 7.39 0.56
C CYS A 48 -10.88 8.62 1.30
N THR A 49 -12.17 8.68 1.66
CA THR A 49 -12.79 9.89 2.24
C THR A 49 -11.95 10.54 3.35
N HIS A 50 -11.64 9.80 4.41
CA HIS A 50 -11.03 10.38 5.62
C HIS A 50 -9.51 10.26 5.71
N ASN A 51 -8.86 9.67 4.70
CA ASN A 51 -7.47 9.24 4.79
C ASN A 51 -7.12 8.45 6.08
N SER A 52 -8.04 7.81 6.81
CA SER A 52 -7.72 7.26 8.13
C SER A 52 -7.46 5.76 8.17
N ARG A 53 -7.83 5.04 7.09
CA ARG A 53 -7.85 3.56 7.06
C ARG A 53 -7.40 2.99 5.72
N ARG A 54 -8.33 2.90 4.76
CA ARG A 54 -8.19 2.14 3.50
C ARG A 54 -7.04 2.64 2.64
N SER A 55 -6.91 3.96 2.50
CA SER A 55 -5.83 4.58 1.72
C SER A 55 -4.45 4.31 2.33
N HIS A 56 -4.31 4.35 3.66
CA HIS A 56 -3.06 4.00 4.34
C HIS A 56 -2.70 2.53 4.16
N LEU A 57 -3.65 1.61 4.38
CA LEU A 57 -3.41 0.19 4.17
C LEU A 57 -2.96 -0.10 2.73
N ALA A 58 -3.60 0.55 1.75
CA ALA A 58 -3.22 0.41 0.35
C ALA A 58 -1.83 0.98 0.06
N GLN A 59 -1.49 2.17 0.57
CA GLN A 59 -0.17 2.77 0.42
C GLN A 59 0.93 1.87 0.98
N ILE A 60 0.77 1.40 2.21
CA ILE A 60 1.78 0.61 2.94
C ILE A 60 2.00 -0.73 2.23
N TRP A 61 0.93 -1.43 1.87
CA TRP A 61 1.04 -2.71 1.16
C TRP A 61 1.59 -2.55 -0.25
N ALA A 62 1.19 -1.52 -1.00
CA ALA A 62 1.74 -1.26 -2.33
C ALA A 62 3.24 -0.94 -2.28
N GLN A 63 3.69 -0.13 -1.32
CA GLN A 63 5.11 0.16 -1.13
C GLN A 63 5.89 -1.10 -0.70
N THR A 64 5.29 -1.92 0.16
CA THR A 64 5.88 -3.21 0.59
C THR A 64 6.06 -4.16 -0.57
N MET A 65 5.06 -4.30 -1.43
CA MET A 65 5.14 -5.13 -2.64
C MET A 65 6.14 -4.58 -3.64
N ALA A 66 6.21 -3.26 -3.81
CA ALA A 66 7.23 -2.64 -4.65
C ALA A 66 8.65 -2.94 -4.15
N HIS A 67 8.89 -2.87 -2.84
CA HIS A 67 10.17 -3.28 -2.26
C HIS A 67 10.43 -4.79 -2.45
N HIS A 68 9.43 -5.64 -2.23
CA HIS A 68 9.54 -7.10 -2.40
C HIS A 68 9.92 -7.50 -3.83
N PHE A 69 9.35 -6.84 -4.84
CA PHE A 69 9.62 -7.11 -6.27
C PHE A 69 10.72 -6.19 -6.86
N GLU A 70 11.52 -5.57 -6.01
CA GLU A 70 12.69 -4.76 -6.40
C GLU A 70 12.34 -3.60 -7.35
N LYS A 71 11.14 -3.04 -7.22
CA LYS A 71 10.65 -1.88 -7.99
C LYS A 71 11.05 -0.57 -7.33
N GLN A 72 12.32 -0.18 -7.49
CA GLN A 72 12.91 1.00 -6.83
C GLN A 72 12.30 2.33 -7.30
N ASN A 73 11.78 2.41 -8.53
CA ASN A 73 11.16 3.61 -9.10
C ASN A 73 9.65 3.70 -8.85
N LEU A 74 9.11 3.00 -7.84
CA LEU A 74 7.69 3.04 -7.49
C LEU A 74 7.48 3.67 -6.11
N PHE A 75 6.72 4.77 -6.10
CA PHE A 75 6.41 5.57 -4.91
C PHE A 75 4.91 5.58 -4.65
N CYS A 76 4.54 5.29 -3.40
CA CYS A 76 3.15 5.22 -2.96
C CYS A 76 2.82 6.34 -1.96
N TYR A 77 1.66 6.97 -2.18
CA TYR A 77 1.09 8.04 -1.37
C TYR A 77 -0.35 7.69 -0.96
N SER A 78 -0.86 8.33 0.07
CA SER A 78 -2.28 8.28 0.41
C SER A 78 -2.85 9.68 0.61
N GLY A 79 -4.15 9.80 0.38
CA GLY A 79 -4.89 11.04 0.55
C GLY A 79 -6.33 10.80 0.99
N GLY A 80 -7.00 11.89 1.37
CA GLY A 80 -8.44 11.92 1.56
C GLY A 80 -9.04 13.30 1.37
N THR A 81 -10.33 13.32 1.10
CA THR A 81 -11.09 14.56 0.91
C THR A 81 -11.36 15.27 2.24
N GLU A 82 -11.32 14.53 3.36
CA GLU A 82 -11.57 15.02 4.72
C GLU A 82 -10.60 14.33 5.70
N ALA A 83 -9.29 14.61 5.57
CA ALA A 83 -8.27 13.92 6.35
C ALA A 83 -8.50 14.02 7.86
N THR A 84 -8.60 12.87 8.53
CA THR A 84 -8.68 12.75 10.00
C THR A 84 -7.47 12.01 10.54
N ALA A 85 -7.36 11.91 11.86
CA ALA A 85 -6.35 11.08 12.51
C ALA A 85 -6.36 9.63 11.98
N LEU A 86 -5.17 9.02 11.88
CA LEU A 86 -5.02 7.61 11.54
C LEU A 86 -5.82 6.76 12.53
N PHE A 87 -6.65 5.84 12.00
CA PHE A 87 -7.44 4.98 12.86
C PHE A 87 -6.53 3.94 13.54
N PRO A 88 -6.53 3.81 14.88
CA PRO A 88 -5.57 2.97 15.60
C PRO A 88 -5.52 1.51 15.17
N ALA A 89 -6.64 0.95 14.69
CA ALA A 89 -6.69 -0.43 14.21
C ALA A 89 -5.78 -0.69 13.01
N VAL A 90 -5.43 0.34 12.22
CA VAL A 90 -4.44 0.21 11.12
C VAL A 90 -3.08 -0.15 11.70
N VAL A 91 -2.61 0.58 12.71
CA VAL A 91 -1.33 0.34 13.37
C VAL A 91 -1.32 -1.04 14.03
N GLN A 92 -2.40 -1.40 14.74
CA GLN A 92 -2.52 -2.71 15.38
C GLN A 92 -2.47 -3.85 14.36
N THR A 93 -3.19 -3.72 13.25
CA THR A 93 -3.22 -4.73 12.17
C THR A 93 -1.84 -4.92 11.56
N LEU A 94 -1.15 -3.82 11.22
CA LEU A 94 0.17 -3.89 10.61
C LEU A 94 1.21 -4.46 11.59
N LYS A 95 1.19 -4.06 12.86
CA LYS A 95 2.05 -4.69 13.88
C LYS A 95 1.81 -6.19 13.99
N ALA A 96 0.56 -6.63 13.99
CA ALA A 96 0.22 -8.06 14.01
C ALA A 96 0.68 -8.81 12.75
N GLN A 97 0.82 -8.13 11.62
CA GLN A 97 1.34 -8.68 10.36
C GLN A 97 2.89 -8.67 10.28
N GLY A 98 3.58 -8.15 11.30
CA GLY A 98 5.04 -8.11 11.38
C GLY A 98 5.67 -6.78 10.95
N PHE A 99 4.89 -5.72 10.74
CA PHE A 99 5.43 -4.38 10.48
C PHE A 99 5.96 -3.76 11.78
N HIS A 100 7.16 -3.19 11.69
CA HIS A 100 7.66 -2.27 12.71
C HIS A 100 7.15 -0.87 12.40
N ILE A 101 6.46 -0.26 13.36
CA ILE A 101 5.91 1.10 13.24
C ILE A 101 6.57 1.95 14.31
N MET A 102 7.22 3.01 13.87
CA MET A 102 7.82 4.04 14.70
C MET A 102 6.98 5.31 14.56
N GLU A 103 6.60 5.89 15.69
CA GLU A 103 6.02 7.23 15.73
C GLU A 103 7.16 8.25 15.68
N LEU A 104 7.11 9.16 14.70
CA LEU A 104 8.12 10.20 14.47
C LEU A 104 7.77 11.48 15.22
N ALA A 105 6.47 11.76 15.44
CA ALA A 105 6.03 12.93 16.18
C ALA A 105 4.71 12.69 16.95
N LYS A 106 4.68 13.14 18.22
CA LYS A 106 3.48 13.18 19.06
C LYS A 106 2.64 14.41 18.74
N THR A 107 1.80 14.33 17.73
CA THR A 107 0.80 15.37 17.39
C THR A 107 -0.63 14.79 17.50
N GLU A 108 -1.67 15.60 17.31
CA GLU A 108 -3.06 15.10 17.26
C GLU A 108 -3.30 14.10 16.11
N ASN A 109 -2.46 14.14 15.07
CA ASN A 109 -2.39 13.13 14.01
C ASN A 109 -0.94 12.67 13.86
N PRO A 110 -0.49 11.71 14.69
CA PRO A 110 0.90 11.33 14.76
C PRO A 110 1.39 10.77 13.42
N VAL A 111 2.59 11.19 13.03
CA VAL A 111 3.28 10.77 11.80
C VAL A 111 4.37 9.77 12.15
#